data_AF-A0A2K6K3K6-F1
#
_entry.id   AF-A0A2K6K3K6-F1
#
_cell.length_a   1.000
_cell.length_b   1.000
_cell.length_c   1.000
_cell.angle_alpha   90.00
_cell.angle_beta   90.00
_cell.angle_gamma   90.00
#
_symmetry.space_group_name_H-M   'P 1'
#
loop_
_entity.id
_entity.type
_entity.pdbx_description
1 polymer ?
#
loop_
_entity_poly.entity_id
_entity_poly.type
_entity_poly.pdbx_seq_one_letter_code
_entity_poly.pdbx_strand_id
1 'polypeptide(L)'
;MIRKLFILLLLPVTIEEARMSSLRFLNIEKTEVLFFTKTEETIIVSSSYKDKQPNSSHLFVKIEDPKILQMVNVTKKISSDATNFTINLVTDEEGETNVTIQLWDSEGRQERLIEEIKNVKVKVLKQKDSLLQASIHIDRNILMLILPLILLNKCAFGCKIELQVFQTVWKRPLPVILGAVTQFFLMPFCGFLLSQIVALREAQAFGVVMTCTCPGGGGGYLFALLLDGDFTLAILMTCTSTFLALIMMPVNSYIYSKILGLSGTFHIPVSKIVSTLLFILVPVSIGIVIKRRIPEKASFLERIIRPLSFILMFVGIYLTFTVGLMFLKTDNLEVILLGLLVPALGLLFGYSFAKVCMLPLPVCKTVAIESGMLNSFLALAIIQLSFPQSKANLASVAPFTVAMCSGCEMLLIILVYKAKKRCIFFLQDKRKRNSLI
;
A
#
# COMPACT_ATOMS: atom_id res chain seq x y z
N MET A 1 2.02 -22.24 -30.54
CA MET A 1 2.23 -22.07 -32.00
C MET A 1 1.17 -21.17 -32.65
N ILE A 2 0.72 -20.07 -31.99
CA ILE A 2 -0.25 -19.08 -32.56
C ILE A 2 0.15 -17.64 -32.15
N ARG A 3 1.44 -17.38 -31.85
CA ARG A 3 1.92 -16.03 -31.49
C ARG A 3 3.03 -15.49 -32.40
N LYS A 4 3.46 -16.30 -33.38
CA LYS A 4 4.52 -15.94 -34.36
C LYS A 4 3.99 -15.60 -35.76
N LEU A 5 2.68 -15.67 -36.00
CA LEU A 5 2.11 -15.42 -37.34
C LEU A 5 1.55 -13.99 -37.55
N PHE A 6 1.57 -13.13 -36.52
CA PHE A 6 1.01 -11.78 -36.61
C PHE A 6 2.04 -10.67 -36.89
N ILE A 7 3.32 -11.04 -37.09
CA ILE A 7 4.43 -10.08 -37.31
C ILE A 7 4.74 -9.89 -38.81
N LEU A 8 4.07 -10.60 -39.73
CA LEU A 8 4.45 -10.61 -41.15
C LEU A 8 3.41 -10.00 -42.10
N LEU A 9 2.65 -8.98 -41.68
CA LEU A 9 1.65 -8.34 -42.57
C LEU A 9 1.52 -6.81 -42.47
N LEU A 10 2.60 -6.09 -42.12
CA LEU A 10 2.64 -4.61 -42.16
C LEU A 10 3.97 -4.09 -42.73
N LEU A 11 4.32 -4.52 -43.94
CA LEU A 11 5.36 -3.92 -44.79
C LEU A 11 4.76 -3.80 -46.20
N PRO A 12 4.15 -2.64 -46.54
CA PRO A 12 4.88 -1.69 -47.39
C PRO A 12 4.42 -0.23 -47.22
N VAL A 13 4.46 0.34 -46.01
CA VAL A 13 4.17 1.79 -45.78
C VAL A 13 5.40 2.57 -45.29
N THR A 14 6.45 1.89 -44.83
CA THR A 14 7.57 2.52 -44.10
C THR A 14 8.72 3.06 -44.97
N ILE A 15 8.69 2.92 -46.29
CA ILE A 15 9.81 3.34 -47.15
C ILE A 15 9.69 4.81 -47.59
N GLU A 16 8.48 5.36 -47.67
CA GLU A 16 8.27 6.75 -48.12
C GLU A 16 8.46 7.77 -46.97
N GLU A 17 8.04 7.41 -45.75
CA GLU A 17 8.24 8.21 -44.53
C GLU A 17 9.71 8.30 -44.07
N ALA A 18 10.49 7.25 -44.29
CA ALA A 18 11.92 7.23 -43.95
C ALA A 18 12.78 8.17 -44.84
N ARG A 19 12.27 8.58 -46.01
CA ARG A 19 12.97 9.53 -46.89
C ARG A 19 12.76 10.99 -46.45
N MET A 20 11.62 11.29 -45.81
CA MET A 20 11.24 12.63 -45.35
C MET A 20 11.84 13.04 -44.00
N SER A 21 12.29 12.09 -43.16
CA SER A 21 12.92 12.40 -41.86
C SER A 21 14.37 12.91 -41.96
N SER A 22 15.02 12.75 -43.12
CA SER A 22 16.42 13.14 -43.34
C SER A 22 16.68 14.63 -43.59
N LEU A 23 15.63 15.45 -43.62
CA LEU A 23 15.67 16.87 -43.99
C LEU A 23 15.19 17.84 -42.89
N ARG A 24 14.89 17.35 -41.68
CA ARG A 24 14.42 18.18 -40.55
C ARG A 24 15.56 18.45 -39.57
N PHE A 25 15.69 19.70 -39.15
CA PHE A 25 16.67 20.11 -38.13
C PHE A 25 16.17 19.80 -36.72
N LEU A 26 14.86 19.81 -36.51
CA LEU A 26 14.19 19.48 -35.25
C LEU A 26 13.80 18.00 -35.19
N ASN A 27 14.23 17.32 -34.12
CA ASN A 27 13.80 15.97 -33.80
C ASN A 27 13.21 15.91 -32.38
N ILE A 28 11.97 15.44 -32.28
CA ILE A 28 11.22 15.26 -31.03
C ILE A 28 11.25 13.76 -30.72
N GLU A 29 11.80 13.36 -29.56
CA GLU A 29 11.97 11.94 -29.19
C GLU A 29 10.65 11.15 -29.08
N LYS A 30 9.49 11.80 -29.05
CA LYS A 30 8.17 11.18 -29.04
C LYS A 30 7.29 11.77 -30.13
N THR A 31 7.16 11.06 -31.23
CA THR A 31 6.35 11.47 -32.36
C THR A 31 4.88 11.12 -32.11
N GLU A 32 4.03 12.14 -32.24
CA GLU A 32 2.57 12.11 -32.48
C GLU A 32 1.61 12.23 -31.29
N VAL A 33 1.89 11.70 -30.10
CA VAL A 33 1.05 11.98 -28.90
C VAL A 33 1.91 12.07 -27.64
N LEU A 34 2.04 13.27 -27.08
CA LEU A 34 2.71 13.46 -25.80
C LEU A 34 1.68 13.29 -24.67
N PHE A 35 1.89 12.24 -23.88
CA PHE A 35 1.10 11.94 -22.69
C PHE A 35 1.77 12.56 -21.45
N PHE A 36 1.05 13.49 -20.82
CA PHE A 36 1.48 14.15 -19.59
C PHE A 36 0.72 13.58 -18.39
N THR A 37 1.42 13.27 -17.31
CA THR A 37 0.92 12.57 -16.10
C THR A 37 1.17 13.33 -14.79
N LYS A 38 2.02 14.37 -14.78
CA LYS A 38 2.35 15.20 -13.60
C LYS A 38 2.06 16.69 -13.84
N THR A 39 1.99 17.46 -12.75
CA THR A 39 1.80 18.93 -12.75
C THR A 39 2.94 19.71 -13.39
N GLU A 40 4.16 19.15 -13.41
CA GLU A 40 5.34 19.70 -14.09
C GLU A 40 5.99 18.59 -14.92
N GLU A 41 6.16 18.83 -16.22
CA GLU A 41 6.82 17.91 -17.14
C GLU A 41 7.70 18.65 -18.14
N THR A 42 8.67 17.94 -18.71
CA THR A 42 9.69 18.51 -19.58
C THR A 42 9.68 17.82 -20.94
N ILE A 43 9.52 18.57 -22.02
CA ILE A 43 9.74 18.06 -23.39
C ILE A 43 11.19 18.37 -23.78
N ILE A 44 11.92 17.36 -24.22
CA ILE A 44 13.24 17.54 -24.82
C ILE A 44 13.06 17.58 -26.34
N VAL A 45 13.48 18.69 -26.94
CA VAL A 45 13.53 18.88 -28.39
C VAL A 45 15.00 18.98 -28.78
N SER A 46 15.47 18.03 -29.56
CA SER A 46 16.84 18.03 -30.07
C SER A 46 16.89 18.78 -31.40
N SER A 47 17.86 19.67 -31.55
CA SER A 47 18.12 20.39 -32.80
C SER A 47 19.52 20.06 -33.30
N SER A 48 19.60 19.64 -34.55
CA SER A 48 20.86 19.44 -35.29
C SER A 48 21.37 20.74 -35.94
N TYR A 49 20.67 21.87 -35.76
CA TYR A 49 21.08 23.17 -36.25
C TYR A 49 22.31 23.68 -35.50
N LYS A 50 23.36 24.03 -36.24
CA LYS A 50 24.57 24.65 -35.71
C LYS A 50 24.42 26.17 -35.77
N ASP A 51 24.47 26.80 -34.60
CA ASP A 51 24.38 28.26 -34.49
C ASP A 51 25.50 28.95 -35.27
N LYS A 52 25.16 30.00 -36.02
CA LYS A 52 26.15 30.83 -36.72
C LYS A 52 26.84 31.84 -35.80
N GLN A 53 26.20 32.21 -34.69
CA GLN A 53 26.74 33.04 -33.61
C GLN A 53 26.40 32.41 -32.25
N PRO A 54 27.23 32.56 -31.20
CA PRO A 54 26.94 31.93 -29.91
C PRO A 54 25.59 32.38 -29.35
N ASN A 55 24.69 31.41 -29.08
CA ASN A 55 23.32 31.63 -28.58
C ASN A 55 22.34 32.34 -29.54
N SER A 56 22.58 32.35 -30.86
CA SER A 56 21.67 33.01 -31.81
C SER A 56 20.33 32.29 -32.00
N SER A 57 20.30 30.96 -31.83
CA SER A 57 19.08 30.18 -31.95
C SER A 57 18.27 30.08 -30.66
N HIS A 58 16.96 30.28 -30.77
CA HIS A 58 16.00 30.09 -29.68
C HIS A 58 14.74 29.40 -30.20
N LEU A 59 14.04 28.74 -29.28
CA LEU A 59 12.85 27.96 -29.59
C LEU A 59 11.62 28.69 -29.04
N PHE A 60 10.68 29.00 -29.92
CA PHE A 60 9.40 29.61 -29.60
C PHE A 60 8.30 28.55 -29.62
N VAL A 61 7.52 28.47 -28.55
CA VAL A 61 6.43 27.49 -28.41
C VAL A 61 5.11 28.23 -28.33
N LYS A 62 4.22 27.97 -29.28
CA LYS A 62 2.85 28.50 -29.26
C LYS A 62 1.89 27.38 -28.85
N ILE A 63 1.15 27.63 -27.78
CA ILE A 63 0.14 26.72 -27.25
C ILE A 63 -1.24 27.26 -27.66
N GLU A 64 -2.09 26.43 -28.25
CA GLU A 64 -3.43 26.85 -28.70
C GLU A 64 -4.40 27.09 -27.54
N ASP A 65 -4.33 26.27 -26.48
CA ASP A 65 -5.16 26.43 -25.29
C ASP A 65 -4.32 26.58 -24.01
N PRO A 66 -4.05 27.82 -23.56
CA PRO A 66 -3.24 28.09 -22.38
C PRO A 66 -3.93 27.72 -21.06
N LYS A 67 -5.23 27.34 -21.07
CA LYS A 67 -5.91 26.84 -19.86
C LYS A 67 -5.56 25.38 -19.57
N ILE A 68 -5.23 24.60 -20.62
CA ILE A 68 -4.89 23.18 -20.51
C ILE A 68 -3.39 23.00 -20.24
N LEU A 69 -2.56 23.81 -20.91
CA LEU A 69 -1.10 23.66 -20.89
C LEU A 69 -0.44 25.04 -20.85
N GLN A 70 0.41 25.27 -19.86
CA GLN A 70 1.19 26.51 -19.73
C GLN A 70 2.67 26.23 -19.87
N MET A 71 3.37 27.15 -20.51
CA MET A 71 4.80 27.09 -20.68
C MET A 71 5.50 27.88 -19.58
N VAL A 72 6.39 27.22 -18.84
CA VAL A 72 7.14 27.87 -17.75
C VAL A 72 8.41 28.53 -18.28
N ASN A 73 9.23 27.78 -19.03
CA ASN A 73 10.44 28.30 -19.67
C ASN A 73 10.98 27.33 -20.74
N VAL A 74 11.87 27.83 -21.59
CA VAL A 74 12.77 27.00 -22.41
C VAL A 74 14.18 27.15 -21.87
N THR A 75 14.86 26.03 -21.65
CA THR A 75 16.29 26.02 -21.36
C THR A 75 17.05 25.40 -22.51
N LYS A 76 18.14 26.04 -22.92
CA LYS A 76 19.03 25.57 -23.98
C LYS A 76 20.26 24.94 -23.35
N LYS A 77 20.57 23.70 -23.71
CA LYS A 77 21.81 23.01 -23.37
C LYS A 77 22.54 22.62 -24.64
N ILE A 78 23.74 23.16 -24.80
CA ILE A 78 24.62 22.86 -25.94
C ILE A 78 25.45 21.62 -25.57
N SER A 79 25.31 20.55 -26.35
CA SER A 79 26.18 19.37 -26.29
C SER A 79 27.14 19.37 -27.48
N SER A 80 28.17 18.52 -27.47
CA SER A 80 29.26 18.54 -28.46
C SER A 80 28.79 18.38 -29.92
N ASP A 81 27.68 17.68 -30.16
CA ASP A 81 27.17 17.38 -31.52
C ASP A 81 25.74 17.89 -31.79
N ALA A 82 25.01 18.33 -30.77
CA ALA A 82 23.62 18.78 -30.92
C ALA A 82 23.21 19.84 -29.87
N THR A 83 22.25 20.69 -30.23
CA THR A 83 21.65 21.67 -29.33
C THR A 83 20.34 21.10 -28.79
N ASN A 84 20.27 20.84 -27.48
CA ASN A 84 19.06 20.33 -26.83
C ASN A 84 18.29 21.48 -26.18
N PHE A 85 17.04 21.67 -26.59
CA PHE A 85 16.10 22.57 -25.96
C PHE A 85 15.19 21.76 -25.01
N THR A 86 15.15 22.12 -23.75
CA THR A 86 14.22 21.56 -22.77
C THR A 86 13.11 22.56 -22.51
N ILE A 87 11.89 22.22 -22.91
CA ILE A 87 10.68 23.01 -22.70
C ILE A 87 10.03 22.50 -21.42
N ASN A 88 9.96 23.34 -20.40
CA ASN A 88 9.26 23.01 -19.16
C ASN A 88 7.82 23.48 -19.25
N LEU A 89 6.90 22.56 -19.00
CA LEU A 89 5.46 22.75 -19.12
C LEU A 89 4.77 22.44 -17.79
N VAL A 90 3.73 23.21 -17.50
CA VAL A 90 2.80 23.01 -16.39
C VAL A 90 1.42 22.71 -16.97
N THR A 91 0.73 21.76 -16.35
CA THR A 91 -0.62 21.34 -16.77
C THR A 91 -1.62 21.69 -15.67
N ASP A 92 -2.67 22.43 -16.01
CA ASP A 92 -3.72 22.82 -15.06
C ASP A 92 -5.01 21.99 -15.23
N GLU A 93 -5.44 21.74 -16.47
CA GLU A 93 -6.71 21.07 -16.81
C GLU A 93 -6.54 19.83 -17.70
N GLU A 94 -7.51 18.90 -17.64
CA GLU A 94 -7.57 17.73 -18.52
C GLU A 94 -8.06 18.16 -19.92
N GLY A 95 -7.34 17.75 -20.97
CA GLY A 95 -7.75 18.07 -22.33
C GLY A 95 -6.73 17.70 -23.40
N GLU A 96 -7.14 17.89 -24.65
CA GLU A 96 -6.28 17.78 -25.82
C GLU A 96 -6.02 19.20 -26.34
N THR A 97 -4.74 19.55 -26.52
CA THR A 97 -4.35 20.83 -27.11
C THR A 97 -3.27 20.60 -28.15
N ASN A 98 -3.21 21.48 -29.15
CA ASN A 98 -2.11 21.44 -30.12
C ASN A 98 -1.01 22.42 -29.70
N VAL A 99 0.22 21.97 -29.88
CA VAL A 99 1.40 22.78 -29.68
C VAL A 99 2.09 22.99 -31.03
N THR A 100 2.49 24.23 -31.29
CA THR A 100 3.31 24.59 -32.44
C THR A 100 4.69 24.97 -31.93
N ILE A 101 5.72 24.31 -32.45
CA ILE A 101 7.13 24.53 -32.08
C ILE A 101 7.83 25.20 -33.25
N GLN A 102 8.44 26.35 -33.01
CA GLN A 102 9.17 27.13 -34.01
C GLN A 102 10.62 27.32 -33.58
N LEU A 103 11.56 27.02 -34.47
CA LEU A 103 12.98 27.31 -34.28
C LEU A 103 13.34 28.60 -35.02
N TRP A 104 13.84 29.57 -34.28
CA TRP A 104 14.24 30.88 -34.78
C TRP A 104 15.74 31.09 -34.61
N ASP A 105 16.35 31.82 -35.55
CA ASP A 105 17.73 32.28 -35.48
C ASP A 105 17.77 33.80 -35.58
N SER A 106 18.48 34.43 -34.64
CA SER A 106 18.65 35.88 -34.58
C SER A 106 19.96 36.27 -35.26
N GLU A 107 19.88 36.76 -36.49
CA GLU A 107 21.02 37.36 -37.20
C GLU A 107 20.93 38.89 -37.02
N GLY A 108 21.34 39.40 -35.85
CA GLY A 108 21.35 40.83 -35.54
C GLY A 108 19.97 41.41 -35.24
N ARG A 109 19.43 42.30 -36.10
CA ARG A 109 18.08 42.91 -35.93
C ARG A 109 16.97 42.15 -36.66
N GLN A 110 17.29 41.09 -37.40
CA GLN A 110 16.31 40.29 -38.14
C GLN A 110 16.23 38.88 -37.56
N GLU A 111 15.00 38.47 -37.25
CA GLU A 111 14.68 37.11 -36.79
C GLU A 111 14.26 36.27 -37.99
N ARG A 112 14.92 35.12 -38.18
CA ARG A 112 14.62 34.19 -39.27
C ARG A 112 14.05 32.89 -38.71
N LEU A 113 12.85 32.52 -39.17
CA LEU A 113 12.26 31.21 -38.89
C LEU A 113 13.01 30.14 -39.70
N ILE A 114 13.59 29.16 -39.02
CA ILE A 114 14.30 28.04 -39.64
C ILE A 114 13.35 26.90 -39.91
N GLU A 115 12.60 26.48 -38.89
CA GLU A 115 11.72 25.32 -38.97
C GLU A 115 10.51 25.48 -38.05
N GLU A 116 9.35 25.02 -38.52
CA GLU A 116 8.10 25.06 -37.78
C GLU A 116 7.43 23.67 -37.81
N ILE A 117 7.14 23.14 -36.63
CA ILE A 117 6.35 21.92 -36.45
C ILE A 117 4.97 22.35 -35.95
N LYS A 118 3.95 22.20 -36.81
CA LYS A 118 2.55 22.49 -36.49
C LYS A 118 1.84 21.24 -35.98
N ASN A 119 0.77 21.46 -35.21
CA ASN A 119 -0.21 20.44 -34.83
C ASN A 119 0.38 19.27 -34.03
N VAL A 120 1.33 19.53 -33.13
CA VAL A 120 1.78 18.49 -32.18
C VAL A 120 0.65 18.28 -31.18
N LYS A 121 -0.08 17.17 -31.31
CA LYS A 121 -1.16 16.83 -30.38
C LYS A 121 -0.60 16.46 -29.03
N VAL A 122 -0.99 17.22 -28.03
CA VAL A 122 -0.68 16.99 -26.63
C VAL A 122 -1.96 16.55 -25.93
N LYS A 123 -1.93 15.35 -25.35
CA LYS A 123 -3.03 14.82 -24.56
C LYS A 123 -2.64 14.84 -23.08
N VAL A 124 -3.19 15.79 -22.35
CA VAL A 124 -2.99 15.90 -20.91
C VAL A 124 -3.99 14.97 -20.23
N LEU A 125 -3.49 13.80 -19.81
CA LEU A 125 -4.25 12.88 -18.98
C LEU A 125 -3.85 13.14 -17.54
N LYS A 126 -4.66 13.92 -16.81
CA LYS A 126 -4.51 13.98 -15.36
C LYS A 126 -4.61 12.54 -14.87
N GLN A 127 -3.56 12.07 -14.20
CA GLN A 127 -3.65 10.82 -13.47
C GLN A 127 -4.93 10.93 -12.63
N LYS A 128 -5.77 9.91 -12.68
CA LYS A 128 -7.07 9.85 -11.99
C LYS A 128 -6.85 9.74 -10.47
N ASP A 129 -5.99 10.59 -9.93
CA ASP A 129 -5.79 10.88 -8.53
C ASP A 129 -7.10 11.38 -7.92
N SER A 130 -8.07 11.86 -8.71
CA SER A 130 -9.42 12.16 -8.23
C SER A 130 -10.10 10.95 -7.57
N LEU A 131 -9.87 9.71 -8.00
CA LEU A 131 -10.45 8.53 -7.32
C LEU A 131 -9.70 8.13 -6.04
N LEU A 132 -8.40 8.43 -5.95
CA LEU A 132 -7.55 8.12 -4.80
C LEU A 132 -7.58 9.26 -3.75
N GLN A 133 -7.81 10.49 -4.19
CA GLN A 133 -7.88 11.71 -3.40
C GLN A 133 -9.30 12.02 -2.91
N ALA A 134 -10.34 11.62 -3.65
CA ALA A 134 -11.72 11.72 -3.17
C ALA A 134 -12.08 10.65 -2.13
N SER A 135 -11.36 9.52 -2.08
CA SER A 135 -11.74 8.41 -1.19
C SER A 135 -11.10 8.45 0.21
N ILE A 136 -10.09 9.29 0.46
CA ILE A 136 -9.45 9.43 1.79
C ILE A 136 -9.19 10.91 2.12
N HIS A 137 -10.11 11.81 1.78
CA HIS A 137 -10.23 13.04 2.56
C HIS A 137 -11.05 12.70 3.80
N ILE A 138 -10.39 12.15 4.83
CA ILE A 138 -11.03 12.06 6.15
C ILE A 138 -11.14 13.51 6.61
N ASP A 139 -12.33 14.09 6.46
CA ASP A 139 -12.60 15.45 6.94
C ASP A 139 -12.08 15.59 8.35
N ARG A 140 -11.46 16.72 8.66
CA ARG A 140 -10.90 16.99 10.00
C ARG A 140 -11.96 16.76 11.10
N ASN A 141 -13.22 17.00 10.79
CA ASN A 141 -14.36 16.73 11.67
C ASN A 141 -14.61 15.22 11.89
N ILE A 142 -14.50 14.41 10.84
CA ILE A 142 -14.60 12.94 10.93
C ILE A 142 -13.41 12.38 11.72
N LEU A 143 -12.19 12.89 11.48
CA LEU A 143 -11.01 12.49 12.23
C LEU A 143 -11.16 12.80 13.73
N MET A 144 -11.67 13.98 14.08
CA MET A 144 -11.95 14.36 15.46
C MET A 144 -13.01 13.47 16.13
N LEU A 145 -13.94 12.88 15.36
CA LEU A 145 -14.95 11.95 15.88
C LEU A 145 -14.41 10.52 16.03
N ILE A 146 -13.65 10.04 15.04
CA ILE A 146 -13.15 8.65 14.99
C ILE A 146 -12.00 8.42 15.97
N LEU A 147 -11.10 9.40 16.12
CA LEU A 147 -9.89 9.25 16.94
C LEU A 147 -10.19 8.92 18.42
N PRO A 148 -11.10 9.62 19.13
CA PRO A 148 -11.52 9.24 20.47
C PRO A 148 -12.10 7.83 20.53
N LEU A 149 -12.88 7.43 19.52
CA LEU A 149 -13.46 6.09 19.42
C LEU A 149 -12.38 5.00 19.31
N ILE A 150 -11.34 5.24 18.50
CA ILE A 150 -10.18 4.34 18.38
C ILE A 150 -9.45 4.24 19.72
N LEU A 151 -9.16 5.37 20.37
CA LEU A 151 -8.46 5.39 21.66
C LEU A 151 -9.27 4.67 22.75
N LEU A 152 -10.57 4.91 22.80
CA LEU A 152 -11.48 4.25 23.72
C LEU A 152 -11.51 2.73 23.46
N ASN A 153 -11.56 2.32 22.20
CA ASN A 153 -11.49 0.91 21.81
C ASN A 153 -10.16 0.25 22.21
N LYS A 154 -9.03 0.96 22.08
CA LYS A 154 -7.71 0.49 22.53
C LYS A 154 -7.63 0.37 24.06
N CYS A 155 -8.23 1.31 24.78
CA CYS A 155 -8.36 1.23 26.23
C CYS A 155 -9.21 0.04 26.67
N ALA A 156 -10.33 -0.23 25.98
CA ALA A 156 -11.16 -1.41 26.22
C ALA A 156 -10.43 -2.72 25.99
N PHE A 157 -9.62 -2.77 24.92
CA PHE A 157 -8.75 -3.91 24.67
C PHE A 157 -7.77 -4.11 25.83
N GLY A 158 -7.17 -3.01 26.32
CA GLY A 158 -6.36 -3.00 27.54
C GLY A 158 -7.07 -3.63 28.75
N CYS A 159 -8.36 -3.33 28.94
CA CYS A 159 -9.15 -3.85 30.05
C CYS A 159 -9.35 -5.37 30.01
N LYS A 160 -9.31 -6.00 28.83
CA LYS A 160 -9.44 -7.46 28.68
C LYS A 160 -8.22 -8.24 29.16
N ILE A 161 -7.10 -7.56 29.41
CA ILE A 161 -5.83 -8.19 29.75
C ILE A 161 -5.73 -8.32 31.28
N GLU A 162 -5.75 -9.56 31.76
CA GLU A 162 -5.48 -9.86 33.15
C GLU A 162 -3.98 -10.05 33.38
N LEU A 163 -3.40 -9.27 34.29
CA LEU A 163 -1.97 -9.39 34.63
C LEU A 163 -1.58 -10.77 35.15
N GLN A 164 -2.52 -11.50 35.74
CA GLN A 164 -2.29 -12.88 36.19
C GLN A 164 -2.02 -13.83 35.01
N VAL A 165 -2.60 -13.55 33.83
CA VAL A 165 -2.39 -14.33 32.60
C VAL A 165 -0.97 -14.16 32.06
N PHE A 166 -0.27 -13.06 32.38
CA PHE A 166 1.15 -12.94 32.04
C PHE A 166 2.03 -13.97 32.75
N GLN A 167 1.63 -14.45 33.94
CA GLN A 167 2.34 -15.55 34.60
C GLN A 167 2.30 -16.83 33.77
N THR A 168 1.26 -17.02 32.95
CA THR A 168 1.15 -18.13 32.01
C THR A 168 2.19 -18.03 30.89
N VAL A 169 2.56 -16.82 30.44
CA VAL A 169 3.70 -16.64 29.49
C VAL A 169 4.97 -17.19 30.09
N TRP A 170 5.28 -16.81 31.33
CA TRP A 170 6.51 -17.23 31.99
C TRP A 170 6.57 -18.76 32.18
N LYS A 171 5.43 -19.40 32.38
CA LYS A 171 5.35 -20.87 32.48
C LYS A 171 5.41 -21.58 31.13
N ARG A 172 4.93 -20.94 30.05
CA ARG A 172 4.88 -21.52 28.68
C ARG A 172 5.18 -20.43 27.63
N PRO A 173 6.44 -19.99 27.49
CA PRO A 173 6.77 -18.85 26.64
C PRO A 173 6.84 -19.22 25.15
N LEU A 174 7.00 -20.52 24.84
CA LEU A 174 7.24 -21.00 23.49
C LEU A 174 6.23 -20.50 22.44
N PRO A 175 4.89 -20.55 22.66
CA PRO A 175 3.93 -20.06 21.67
C PRO A 175 4.07 -18.55 21.40
N VAL A 176 4.37 -17.76 22.44
CA VAL A 176 4.57 -16.31 22.34
C VAL A 176 5.84 -16.00 21.55
N ILE A 177 6.93 -16.73 21.81
CA ILE A 177 8.20 -16.60 21.07
C ILE A 177 8.00 -16.96 19.60
N LEU A 178 7.32 -18.06 19.29
CA LEU A 178 7.03 -18.48 17.92
C LEU A 178 6.21 -17.42 17.16
N GLY A 179 5.21 -16.85 17.82
CA GLY A 179 4.43 -15.73 17.26
C GLY A 179 5.31 -14.51 16.99
N ALA A 180 6.12 -14.09 17.96
CA ALA A 180 7.02 -12.94 17.81
C ALA A 180 8.06 -13.12 16.69
N VAL A 181 8.66 -14.31 16.59
CA VAL A 181 9.61 -14.65 15.51
C VAL A 181 8.92 -14.59 14.16
N THR A 182 7.72 -15.15 14.06
CA THR A 182 6.95 -15.13 12.81
C THR A 182 6.57 -13.70 12.42
N GLN A 183 6.02 -12.92 13.35
CA GLN A 183 5.52 -11.56 13.10
C GLN A 183 6.61 -10.52 12.81
N PHE A 184 7.76 -10.60 13.49
CA PHE A 184 8.76 -9.54 13.41
C PHE A 184 10.03 -9.89 12.63
N PHE A 185 10.21 -11.15 12.24
CA PHE A 185 11.35 -11.56 11.41
C PHE A 185 10.89 -12.20 10.11
N LEU A 186 10.10 -13.27 10.19
CA LEU A 186 9.71 -14.02 9.00
C LEU A 186 8.75 -13.24 8.11
N MET A 187 7.68 -12.67 8.69
CA MET A 187 6.68 -11.94 7.93
C MET A 187 7.25 -10.69 7.23
N PRO A 188 8.04 -9.81 7.87
CA PRO A 188 8.67 -8.68 7.19
C PRO A 188 9.57 -9.12 6.04
N PHE A 189 10.33 -10.20 6.25
CA PHE A 189 11.20 -10.77 5.21
C PHE A 189 10.39 -11.30 4.03
N CYS A 190 9.32 -12.05 4.30
CA CYS A 190 8.40 -12.52 3.26
C CYS A 190 7.71 -11.37 2.53
N GLY A 191 7.23 -10.35 3.25
CA GLY A 191 6.63 -9.15 2.66
C GLY A 191 7.60 -8.42 1.74
N PHE A 192 8.85 -8.27 2.15
CA PHE A 192 9.91 -7.72 1.31
C PHE A 192 10.14 -8.58 0.06
N LEU A 193 10.40 -9.88 0.21
CA LEU A 193 10.65 -10.77 -0.92
C LEU A 193 9.49 -10.79 -1.91
N LEU A 194 8.25 -10.91 -1.44
CA LEU A 194 7.06 -10.88 -2.28
C LEU A 194 6.92 -9.56 -3.02
N SER A 195 7.23 -8.43 -2.36
CA SER A 195 7.19 -7.12 -3.01
C SER A 195 8.19 -7.00 -4.17
N GLN A 196 9.34 -7.67 -4.05
CA GLN A 196 10.37 -7.71 -5.10
C GLN A 196 9.99 -8.67 -6.23
N ILE A 197 9.53 -9.88 -5.91
CA ILE A 197 9.11 -10.90 -6.89
C ILE A 197 8.00 -10.36 -7.79
N VAL A 198 7.06 -9.63 -7.21
CA VAL A 198 5.91 -9.08 -7.92
C VAL A 198 6.21 -7.67 -8.50
N ALA A 199 7.42 -7.14 -8.28
CA ALA A 199 7.88 -5.85 -8.79
C ALA A 199 6.93 -4.68 -8.43
N LEU A 200 6.52 -4.61 -7.16
CA LEU A 200 5.66 -3.55 -6.66
C LEU A 200 6.35 -2.18 -6.71
N ARG A 201 5.55 -1.12 -6.90
CA ARG A 201 6.01 0.26 -6.78
C ARG A 201 6.52 0.52 -5.37
N GLU A 202 7.57 1.33 -5.24
CA GLU A 202 8.25 1.67 -3.98
C GLU A 202 7.31 1.93 -2.80
N ALA A 203 6.30 2.80 -2.97
CA ALA A 203 5.35 3.14 -1.91
C ALA A 203 4.49 1.94 -1.49
N GLN A 204 4.03 1.13 -2.44
CA GLN A 204 3.21 -0.06 -2.16
C GLN A 204 4.05 -1.16 -1.51
N ALA A 205 5.29 -1.38 -1.99
CA ALA A 205 6.23 -2.31 -1.40
C ALA A 205 6.51 -1.96 0.08
N PHE A 206 6.74 -0.69 0.37
CA PHE A 206 6.86 -0.22 1.75
C PHE A 206 5.58 -0.46 2.57
N GLY A 207 4.41 -0.19 1.99
CA GLY A 207 3.12 -0.48 2.62
C GLY A 207 2.97 -1.95 3.02
N VAL A 208 3.31 -2.88 2.12
CA VAL A 208 3.31 -4.33 2.39
C VAL A 208 4.25 -4.68 3.53
N VAL A 209 5.50 -4.20 3.48
CA VAL A 209 6.50 -4.49 4.52
C VAL A 209 6.04 -3.96 5.88
N MET A 210 5.48 -2.74 5.93
CA MET A 210 4.94 -2.17 7.15
C MET A 210 3.78 -3.00 7.71
N THR A 211 2.89 -3.49 6.86
CA THR A 211 1.83 -4.42 7.26
C THR A 211 2.40 -5.73 7.81
N CYS A 212 3.39 -6.30 7.13
CA CYS A 212 4.06 -7.54 7.55
C CYS A 212 4.88 -7.40 8.84
N THR A 213 5.16 -6.17 9.25
CA THR A 213 5.88 -5.82 10.47
C THR A 213 4.94 -5.55 11.64
N CYS A 214 3.63 -5.52 11.41
CA CYS A 214 2.68 -5.28 12.48
C CYS A 214 2.59 -6.45 13.47
N PRO A 215 2.28 -6.16 14.75
CA PRO A 215 1.85 -7.18 15.70
C PRO A 215 0.53 -7.81 15.28
N GLY A 216 0.11 -8.84 16.04
CA GLY A 216 -1.21 -9.47 15.90
C GLY A 216 -2.36 -8.45 15.92
N GLY A 217 -3.37 -8.69 15.09
CA GLY A 217 -4.53 -7.85 14.91
C GLY A 217 -5.55 -7.98 16.03
N GLY A 218 -6.20 -6.87 16.39
CA GLY A 218 -7.18 -6.82 17.49
C GLY A 218 -8.45 -7.68 17.32
N GLY A 219 -8.63 -8.37 16.19
CA GLY A 219 -9.69 -9.35 15.97
C GLY A 219 -9.27 -10.81 16.16
N GLY A 220 -7.97 -11.12 16.23
CA GLY A 220 -7.42 -12.49 16.22
C GLY A 220 -7.99 -13.38 17.33
N TYR A 221 -8.15 -12.84 18.55
CA TYR A 221 -8.74 -13.58 19.68
C TYR A 221 -10.20 -14.02 19.42
N LEU A 222 -10.99 -13.27 18.65
CA LEU A 222 -12.37 -13.65 18.33
C LEU A 222 -12.36 -14.81 17.35
N PHE A 223 -11.47 -14.79 16.36
CA PHE A 223 -11.30 -15.90 15.44
C PHE A 223 -10.74 -17.14 16.14
N ALA A 224 -9.80 -16.97 17.08
CA ALA A 224 -9.31 -18.06 17.92
C ALA A 224 -10.48 -18.69 18.71
N LEU A 225 -11.36 -17.88 19.31
CA LEU A 225 -12.56 -18.38 19.98
C LEU A 225 -13.50 -19.14 19.03
N LEU A 226 -13.78 -18.59 17.84
CA LEU A 226 -14.69 -19.19 16.85
C LEU A 226 -14.16 -20.48 16.22
N LEU A 227 -12.83 -20.67 16.23
CA LEU A 227 -12.16 -21.83 15.65
C LEU A 227 -11.71 -22.85 16.71
N ASP A 228 -12.23 -22.78 17.95
CA ASP A 228 -11.84 -23.63 19.08
C ASP A 228 -10.32 -23.61 19.35
N GLY A 229 -9.71 -22.43 19.30
CA GLY A 229 -8.34 -22.13 19.71
C GLY A 229 -8.27 -21.64 21.17
N ASP A 230 -7.05 -21.43 21.65
CA ASP A 230 -6.82 -20.83 22.97
C ASP A 230 -6.98 -19.30 22.88
N PHE A 231 -8.15 -18.79 23.30
CA PHE A 231 -8.45 -17.36 23.27
C PHE A 231 -7.62 -16.55 24.28
N THR A 232 -7.24 -17.17 25.42
CA THR A 232 -6.46 -16.50 26.47
C THR A 232 -5.04 -16.28 25.97
N LEU A 233 -4.47 -17.29 25.32
CA LEU A 233 -3.19 -17.18 24.63
C LEU A 233 -3.23 -16.14 23.51
N ALA A 234 -4.31 -16.05 22.74
CA ALA A 234 -4.43 -15.06 21.66
C ALA A 234 -4.30 -13.63 22.19
N ILE A 235 -5.08 -13.28 23.23
CA ILE A 235 -5.01 -11.95 23.88
C ILE A 235 -3.59 -11.65 24.36
N LEU A 236 -2.92 -12.65 24.92
CA LEU A 236 -1.58 -12.54 25.48
C LEU A 236 -0.51 -12.33 24.39
N MET A 237 -0.60 -13.08 23.29
CA MET A 237 0.25 -12.92 22.10
C MET A 237 0.05 -11.56 21.45
N THR A 238 -1.20 -11.13 21.25
CA THR A 238 -1.49 -9.78 20.71
C THR A 238 -0.90 -8.69 21.61
N CYS A 239 -1.06 -8.81 22.93
CA CYS A 239 -0.56 -7.83 23.88
C CYS A 239 0.98 -7.77 23.86
N THR A 240 1.65 -8.90 24.04
CA THR A 240 3.12 -8.99 24.05
C THR A 240 3.72 -8.51 22.73
N SER A 241 3.15 -8.90 21.59
CA SER A 241 3.59 -8.40 20.28
C SER A 241 3.33 -6.89 20.12
N THR A 242 2.23 -6.35 20.64
CA THR A 242 1.97 -4.89 20.59
C THR A 242 3.01 -4.09 21.37
N PHE A 243 3.48 -4.58 22.51
CA PHE A 243 4.61 -3.95 23.21
C PHE A 243 5.93 -4.11 22.43
N LEU A 244 6.19 -5.31 21.91
CA LEU A 244 7.39 -5.59 21.12
C LEU A 244 7.47 -4.76 19.82
N ALA A 245 6.31 -4.44 19.24
CA ALA A 245 6.17 -3.61 18.04
C ALA A 245 6.77 -2.20 18.21
N LEU A 246 6.81 -1.66 19.43
CA LEU A 246 7.42 -0.35 19.72
C LEU A 246 8.89 -0.30 19.28
N ILE A 247 9.59 -1.43 19.37
CA ILE A 247 11.01 -1.55 18.98
C ILE A 247 11.11 -2.15 17.57
N MET A 248 10.40 -3.26 17.34
CA MET A 248 10.56 -4.02 16.10
C MET A 248 10.04 -3.29 14.87
N MET A 249 8.95 -2.51 14.97
CA MET A 249 8.41 -1.80 13.81
C MET A 249 9.34 -0.71 13.28
N PRO A 250 9.87 0.20 14.14
CA PRO A 250 10.89 1.17 13.71
C PRO A 250 12.14 0.51 13.11
N VAL A 251 12.63 -0.56 13.74
CA VAL A 251 13.85 -1.28 13.29
C VAL A 251 13.63 -1.90 11.91
N ASN A 252 12.55 -2.66 11.72
CA ASN A 252 12.23 -3.26 10.43
C ASN A 252 11.94 -2.19 9.37
N SER A 253 11.23 -1.12 9.72
CA SER A 253 10.99 0.00 8.81
C SER A 253 12.30 0.62 8.31
N TYR A 254 13.26 0.85 9.21
CA TYR A 254 14.58 1.37 8.86
C TYR A 254 15.38 0.40 7.98
N ILE A 255 15.43 -0.87 8.34
CA ILE A 255 16.18 -1.90 7.60
C ILE A 255 15.62 -2.06 6.18
N TYR A 256 14.34 -2.36 6.05
CA TYR A 256 13.74 -2.69 4.76
C TYR A 256 13.60 -1.46 3.86
N SER A 257 13.44 -0.26 4.41
CA SER A 257 13.46 0.94 3.58
C SER A 257 14.81 1.21 2.93
N LYS A 258 15.91 0.95 3.65
CA LYS A 258 17.26 1.03 3.10
C LYS A 258 17.47 -0.01 2.01
N ILE A 259 17.02 -1.25 2.23
CA ILE A 259 17.16 -2.34 1.26
C ILE A 259 16.31 -2.08 0.00
N LEU A 260 15.12 -1.49 0.15
CA LEU A 260 14.25 -1.08 -0.95
C LEU A 260 14.76 0.14 -1.73
N GLY A 261 15.91 0.72 -1.36
CA GLY A 261 16.47 1.90 -2.05
C GLY A 261 15.73 3.21 -1.76
N LEU A 262 14.83 3.22 -0.76
CA LEU A 262 13.97 4.36 -0.44
C LEU A 262 14.72 5.52 0.23
N SER A 263 15.97 5.34 0.64
CA SER A 263 16.73 6.33 1.41
C SER A 263 16.94 7.68 0.70
N GLY A 264 16.85 7.73 -0.64
CA GLY A 264 16.96 8.97 -1.42
C GLY A 264 15.61 9.62 -1.81
N THR A 265 14.54 8.83 -1.93
CA THR A 265 13.22 9.28 -2.45
C THR A 265 12.15 9.36 -1.35
N PHE A 266 12.29 8.58 -0.28
CA PHE A 266 11.32 8.38 0.78
C PHE A 266 12.03 8.54 2.14
N HIS A 267 12.11 9.77 2.66
CA HIS A 267 12.62 9.99 4.01
C HIS A 267 11.69 9.35 5.04
N ILE A 268 12.10 8.21 5.60
CA ILE A 268 11.32 7.43 6.57
C ILE A 268 11.36 8.15 7.92
N PRO A 269 10.23 8.68 8.42
CA PRO A 269 10.23 9.44 9.66
C PRO A 269 10.09 8.47 10.85
N VAL A 270 11.17 7.77 11.18
CA VAL A 270 11.24 6.78 12.27
C VAL A 270 10.75 7.38 13.59
N SER A 271 11.08 8.64 13.88
CA SER A 271 10.60 9.36 15.07
C SER A 271 9.08 9.49 15.12
N LYS A 272 8.43 9.75 13.97
CA LYS A 272 6.96 9.80 13.88
C LYS A 272 6.35 8.41 14.06
N ILE A 273 6.96 7.36 13.49
CA ILE A 273 6.51 5.97 13.68
C ILE A 273 6.51 5.60 15.17
N VAL A 274 7.61 5.87 15.88
CA VAL A 274 7.72 5.66 17.33
C VAL A 274 6.67 6.47 18.08
N SER A 275 6.49 7.75 17.74
CA SER A 275 5.48 8.61 18.37
C SER A 275 4.06 8.09 18.18
N THR A 276 3.70 7.62 16.98
CA THR A 276 2.39 7.03 16.69
C THR A 276 2.17 5.72 17.46
N LEU A 277 3.21 4.88 17.56
CA LEU A 277 3.15 3.65 18.35
C LEU A 277 2.93 3.94 19.84
N LEU A 278 3.69 4.89 20.40
CA LEU A 278 3.50 5.35 21.79
C LEU A 278 2.09 5.87 22.01
N PHE A 279 1.58 6.71 21.11
CA PHE A 279 0.22 7.24 21.17
C PHE A 279 -0.85 6.15 21.23
N ILE A 280 -0.67 5.04 20.51
CA ILE A 280 -1.58 3.89 20.52
C ILE A 280 -1.38 3.00 21.76
N LEU A 281 -0.16 2.92 22.29
CA LEU A 281 0.19 2.09 23.45
C LEU A 281 -0.29 2.69 24.78
N VAL A 282 -0.35 4.02 24.88
CA VAL A 282 -0.85 4.75 26.06
C VAL A 282 -2.26 4.31 26.47
N PRO A 283 -3.30 4.35 25.61
CA PRO A 283 -4.64 3.93 26.02
C PRO A 283 -4.71 2.45 26.38
N VAL A 284 -3.96 1.57 25.69
CA VAL A 284 -3.90 0.14 26.05
C VAL A 284 -3.34 -0.03 27.47
N SER A 285 -2.26 0.67 27.79
CA SER A 285 -1.63 0.65 29.12
C SER A 285 -2.58 1.18 30.20
N ILE A 286 -3.31 2.26 29.92
CA ILE A 286 -4.36 2.79 30.81
C ILE A 286 -5.42 1.73 31.07
N GLY A 287 -5.91 1.03 30.03
CA GLY A 287 -6.88 -0.05 30.17
C GLY A 287 -6.39 -1.19 31.08
N ILE A 288 -5.14 -1.61 30.93
CA ILE A 288 -4.52 -2.63 31.78
C ILE A 288 -4.48 -2.15 33.25
N VAL A 289 -4.11 -0.90 33.48
CA VAL A 289 -4.08 -0.30 34.83
C VAL A 289 -5.48 -0.22 35.44
N ILE A 290 -6.50 0.16 34.66
CA ILE A 290 -7.89 0.19 35.10
C ILE A 290 -8.35 -1.22 35.52
N LYS A 291 -8.09 -2.24 34.70
CA LYS A 291 -8.40 -3.65 35.03
C LYS A 291 -7.75 -4.10 36.33
N ARG A 292 -6.50 -3.69 36.57
CA ARG A 292 -5.76 -4.04 37.79
C ARG A 292 -6.29 -3.34 39.04
N ARG A 293 -6.60 -2.04 38.94
CA ARG A 293 -6.94 -1.20 40.10
C ARG A 293 -8.43 -1.25 40.44
N ILE A 294 -9.30 -1.29 39.43
CA ILE A 294 -10.76 -1.17 39.60
C ILE A 294 -11.46 -2.14 38.62
N PRO A 295 -11.46 -3.46 38.90
CA PRO A 295 -11.99 -4.47 37.99
C PRO A 295 -13.48 -4.30 37.67
N GLU A 296 -14.26 -3.72 38.59
CA GLU A 296 -15.68 -3.38 38.38
C GLU A 296 -15.88 -2.33 37.28
N LYS A 297 -15.04 -1.29 37.24
CA LYS A 297 -15.08 -0.29 36.16
C LYS A 297 -14.60 -0.88 34.84
N ALA A 298 -13.60 -1.77 34.90
CA ALA A 298 -13.12 -2.46 33.72
C ALA A 298 -14.20 -3.35 33.08
N SER A 299 -14.95 -4.11 33.89
CA SER A 299 -16.04 -4.96 33.39
C SER A 299 -17.20 -4.16 32.79
N PHE A 300 -17.54 -3.01 33.40
CA PHE A 300 -18.51 -2.07 32.85
C PHE A 300 -18.03 -1.49 31.50
N LEU A 301 -16.78 -1.06 31.43
CA LEU A 301 -16.17 -0.49 30.23
C LEU A 301 -16.07 -1.53 29.10
N GLU A 302 -15.68 -2.77 29.42
CA GLU A 302 -15.70 -3.90 28.49
C GLU A 302 -17.10 -4.19 27.96
N ARG A 303 -18.15 -4.09 28.79
CA ARG A 303 -19.54 -4.35 28.40
C ARG A 303 -20.06 -3.30 27.43
N ILE A 304 -19.75 -2.03 27.67
CA ILE A 304 -20.14 -0.91 26.79
C ILE A 304 -19.35 -0.95 25.49
N ILE A 305 -18.05 -1.23 25.55
CA ILE A 305 -17.20 -1.11 24.37
C ILE A 305 -17.28 -2.36 23.50
N ARG A 306 -17.69 -3.52 24.02
CA ARG A 306 -17.92 -4.72 23.19
C ARG A 306 -18.79 -4.44 21.95
N PRO A 307 -20.03 -3.92 22.05
CA PRO A 307 -20.84 -3.59 20.86
C PRO A 307 -20.17 -2.51 20.00
N LEU A 308 -19.51 -1.52 20.60
CA LEU A 308 -18.78 -0.48 19.88
C LEU A 308 -17.61 -1.06 19.05
N SER A 309 -16.83 -1.99 19.61
CA SER A 309 -15.76 -2.71 18.92
C SER A 309 -16.31 -3.52 17.74
N PHE A 310 -17.46 -4.17 17.92
CA PHE A 310 -18.14 -4.87 16.83
C PHE A 310 -18.59 -3.90 15.73
N ILE A 311 -19.23 -2.79 16.09
CA ILE A 311 -19.65 -1.75 15.12
C ILE A 311 -18.43 -1.20 14.37
N LEU A 312 -17.37 -0.81 15.08
CA LEU A 312 -16.12 -0.33 14.50
C LEU A 312 -15.48 -1.37 13.57
N MET A 313 -15.53 -2.65 13.94
CA MET A 313 -15.05 -3.74 13.08
C MET A 313 -15.89 -3.87 11.81
N PHE A 314 -17.23 -3.84 11.91
CA PHE A 314 -18.12 -3.89 10.74
C PHE A 314 -17.93 -2.68 9.83
N VAL A 315 -17.85 -1.48 10.39
CA VAL A 315 -17.55 -0.25 9.64
C VAL A 315 -16.18 -0.34 8.97
N GLY A 316 -15.17 -0.83 9.69
CA GLY A 316 -13.84 -1.03 9.14
C GLY A 316 -13.81 -2.05 7.99
N ILE A 317 -14.50 -3.18 8.12
CA ILE A 317 -14.67 -4.19 7.06
C ILE A 317 -15.40 -3.58 5.87
N TYR A 318 -16.51 -2.88 6.10
CA TYR A 318 -17.30 -2.24 5.04
C TYR A 318 -16.46 -1.22 4.25
N LEU A 319 -15.73 -0.35 4.95
CA LEU A 319 -14.85 0.64 4.34
C LEU A 319 -13.74 -0.04 3.54
N THR A 320 -13.10 -1.04 4.15
CA THR A 320 -12.02 -1.80 3.52
C THR A 320 -12.49 -2.54 2.27
N PHE A 321 -13.70 -3.12 2.28
CA PHE A 321 -14.29 -3.79 1.13
C PHE A 321 -14.66 -2.80 0.02
N THR A 322 -15.26 -1.66 0.38
CA THR A 322 -15.64 -0.61 -0.59
C THR A 322 -14.42 -0.05 -1.30
N VAL A 323 -13.38 0.29 -0.53
CA VAL A 323 -12.11 0.81 -1.06
C VAL A 323 -11.35 -0.29 -1.82
N GLY A 324 -11.32 -1.53 -1.30
CA GLY A 324 -10.70 -2.68 -1.95
C GLY A 324 -11.31 -3.01 -3.32
N LEU A 325 -12.64 -2.91 -3.45
CA LEU A 325 -13.34 -3.06 -4.74
C LEU A 325 -12.95 -1.99 -5.77
N MET A 326 -12.65 -0.77 -5.32
CA MET A 326 -12.14 0.27 -6.22
C MET A 326 -10.74 -0.07 -6.72
N PHE A 327 -9.89 -0.65 -5.87
CA PHE A 327 -8.56 -1.12 -6.27
C PHE A 327 -8.62 -2.33 -7.20
N LEU A 328 -9.58 -3.24 -7.03
CA LEU A 328 -9.84 -4.35 -7.95
C LEU A 328 -10.17 -3.89 -9.37
N LYS A 329 -10.74 -2.69 -9.54
CA LYS A 329 -11.08 -2.12 -10.85
C LYS A 329 -9.92 -1.36 -11.53
N THR A 330 -8.79 -1.19 -10.85
CA THR A 330 -7.66 -0.35 -11.34
C THR A 330 -6.45 -1.18 -11.78
N ASP A 331 -6.66 -2.44 -12.18
CA ASP A 331 -5.62 -3.37 -12.67
C ASP A 331 -4.41 -3.55 -11.73
N ASN A 332 -4.57 -3.35 -10.42
CA ASN A 332 -3.53 -3.60 -9.41
C ASN A 332 -3.56 -5.05 -8.92
N LEU A 333 -3.56 -6.02 -9.84
CA LEU A 333 -3.69 -7.45 -9.53
C LEU A 333 -2.56 -7.92 -8.61
N GLU A 334 -1.37 -7.33 -8.74
CA GLU A 334 -0.19 -7.59 -7.92
C GLU A 334 -0.45 -7.39 -6.43
N VAL A 335 -1.07 -6.26 -6.06
CA VAL A 335 -1.31 -5.90 -4.66
C VAL A 335 -2.38 -6.80 -4.05
N ILE A 336 -3.36 -7.24 -4.84
CA ILE A 336 -4.39 -8.19 -4.42
C ILE A 336 -3.80 -9.58 -4.19
N LEU A 337 -2.92 -10.03 -5.09
CA LEU A 337 -2.22 -11.29 -4.93
C LEU A 337 -1.40 -11.29 -3.63
N LEU A 338 -0.65 -10.22 -3.36
CA LEU A 338 0.05 -10.08 -2.07
C LEU A 338 -0.92 -9.99 -0.90
N GLY A 339 -2.06 -9.30 -1.07
CA GLY A 339 -3.14 -9.24 -0.10
C GLY A 339 -3.60 -10.62 0.35
N LEU A 340 -3.71 -11.58 -0.57
CA LEU A 340 -4.06 -12.98 -0.30
C LEU A 340 -2.88 -13.79 0.27
N LEU A 341 -1.67 -13.56 -0.23
CA LEU A 341 -0.52 -14.36 0.17
C LEU A 341 -0.03 -14.03 1.58
N VAL A 342 -0.04 -12.76 1.98
CA VAL A 342 0.49 -12.33 3.28
C VAL A 342 -0.24 -13.01 4.46
N PRO A 343 -1.59 -12.96 4.58
CA PRO A 343 -2.28 -13.61 5.68
C PRO A 343 -2.16 -15.14 5.59
N ALA A 344 -2.27 -15.71 4.40
CA ALA A 344 -2.13 -17.15 4.17
C ALA A 344 -0.75 -17.68 4.61
N LEU A 345 0.34 -16.98 4.29
CA LEU A 345 1.69 -17.32 4.71
C LEU A 345 1.85 -17.21 6.22
N GLY A 346 1.35 -16.14 6.84
CA GLY A 346 1.41 -16.00 8.29
C GLY A 346 0.64 -17.10 9.02
N LEU A 347 -0.54 -17.47 8.54
CA LEU A 347 -1.31 -18.63 9.04
C LEU A 347 -0.50 -19.93 8.89
N LEU A 348 0.08 -20.15 7.71
CA LEU A 348 0.85 -21.34 7.38
C LEU A 348 2.11 -21.49 8.26
N PHE A 349 2.90 -20.42 8.38
CA PHE A 349 4.13 -20.44 9.18
C PHE A 349 3.82 -20.57 10.66
N GLY A 350 2.86 -19.80 11.17
CA GLY A 350 2.46 -19.89 12.57
C GLY A 350 1.94 -21.29 12.94
N TYR A 351 1.12 -21.90 12.08
CA TYR A 351 0.65 -23.27 12.29
C TYR A 351 1.79 -24.29 12.22
N SER A 352 2.62 -24.20 11.18
CA SER A 352 3.73 -25.13 10.94
C SER A 352 4.74 -25.10 12.08
N PHE A 353 5.18 -23.92 12.51
CA PHE A 353 6.13 -23.79 13.61
C PHE A 353 5.57 -24.31 14.93
N ALA A 354 4.32 -23.95 15.26
CA ALA A 354 3.67 -24.48 16.46
C ALA A 354 3.53 -26.01 16.41
N LYS A 355 3.26 -26.56 15.23
CA LYS A 355 3.11 -28.00 15.03
C LYS A 355 4.43 -28.76 15.10
N VAL A 356 5.51 -28.21 14.52
CA VAL A 356 6.87 -28.76 14.62
C VAL A 356 7.34 -28.77 16.08
N CYS A 357 6.99 -27.74 16.85
CA CYS A 357 7.22 -27.70 18.29
C CYS A 357 6.26 -28.59 19.12
N MET A 358 5.46 -29.44 18.47
CA MET A 358 4.53 -30.39 19.10
C MET A 358 3.53 -29.75 20.07
N LEU A 359 3.09 -28.52 19.79
CA LEU A 359 2.12 -27.83 20.63
C LEU A 359 0.71 -28.43 20.49
N PRO A 360 -0.15 -28.32 21.52
CA PRO A 360 -1.54 -28.76 21.44
C PRO A 360 -2.30 -28.07 20.30
N LEU A 361 -3.25 -28.76 19.68
CA LEU A 361 -4.00 -28.24 18.54
C LEU A 361 -4.65 -26.85 18.78
N PRO A 362 -5.28 -26.56 19.94
CA PRO A 362 -5.82 -25.22 20.20
C PRO A 362 -4.74 -24.13 20.20
N VAL A 363 -3.54 -24.45 20.69
CA VAL A 363 -2.38 -23.55 20.70
C VAL A 363 -1.85 -23.35 19.28
N CYS A 364 -1.72 -24.41 18.48
CA CYS A 364 -1.30 -24.27 17.08
C CYS A 364 -2.24 -23.38 16.27
N LYS A 365 -3.56 -23.54 16.46
CA LYS A 365 -4.56 -22.67 15.82
C LYS A 365 -4.38 -21.21 16.26
N THR A 366 -4.18 -20.95 17.55
CA THR A 366 -3.96 -19.60 18.07
C THR A 366 -2.69 -18.97 17.50
N VAL A 367 -1.56 -19.68 17.50
CA VAL A 367 -0.29 -19.17 16.95
C VAL A 367 -0.42 -18.87 15.46
N ALA A 368 -1.11 -19.74 14.70
CA ALA A 368 -1.42 -19.50 13.29
C ALA A 368 -2.22 -18.21 13.10
N ILE A 369 -3.35 -18.07 13.80
CA ILE A 369 -4.24 -16.91 13.69
C ILE A 369 -3.50 -15.63 14.04
N GLU A 370 -2.78 -15.60 15.16
CA GLU A 370 -2.03 -14.41 15.58
C GLU A 370 -0.89 -14.07 14.60
N SER A 371 -0.32 -15.05 13.90
CA SER A 371 0.75 -14.83 12.92
C SER A 371 0.23 -14.36 11.55
N GLY A 372 -0.95 -14.83 11.12
CA GLY A 372 -1.55 -14.45 9.83
C GLY A 372 -2.46 -13.23 9.89
N MET A 373 -3.15 -13.02 11.01
CA MET A 373 -3.96 -11.84 11.23
C MET A 373 -3.13 -10.71 11.80
N LEU A 374 -2.40 -10.02 10.94
CA LEU A 374 -1.62 -8.85 11.31
C LEU A 374 -2.52 -7.62 11.52
N ASN A 375 -2.05 -6.67 12.31
CA ASN A 375 -2.77 -5.43 12.58
C ASN A 375 -2.62 -4.42 11.42
N SER A 376 -3.21 -4.70 10.27
CA SER A 376 -3.10 -3.85 9.08
C SER A 376 -3.61 -2.42 9.29
N PHE A 377 -4.60 -2.20 10.17
CA PHE A 377 -5.05 -0.85 10.54
C PHE A 377 -4.00 -0.07 11.34
N LEU A 378 -3.14 -0.74 12.12
CA LEU A 378 -2.00 -0.10 12.75
C LEU A 378 -0.96 0.33 11.72
N ALA A 379 -0.64 -0.51 10.73
CA ALA A 379 0.24 -0.11 9.62
C ALA A 379 -0.33 1.10 8.88
N LEU A 380 -1.62 1.09 8.56
CA LEU A 380 -2.31 2.21 7.92
C LEU A 380 -2.18 3.50 8.75
N ALA A 381 -2.49 3.44 10.06
CA ALA A 381 -2.40 4.60 10.94
C ALA A 381 -0.98 5.16 11.00
N ILE A 382 0.03 4.28 11.08
CA ILE A 382 1.44 4.69 11.06
C ILE A 382 1.76 5.37 9.74
N ILE A 383 1.40 4.78 8.60
CA ILE A 383 1.68 5.36 7.28
C ILE A 383 1.02 6.74 7.13
N GLN A 384 -0.26 6.86 7.49
CA GLN A 384 -1.03 8.10 7.36
C GLN A 384 -0.54 9.21 8.30
N LEU A 385 -0.13 8.88 9.52
CA LEU A 385 0.34 9.86 10.49
C LEU A 385 1.82 10.22 10.34
N SER A 386 2.60 9.35 9.70
CA SER A 386 4.05 9.52 9.58
C SER A 386 4.45 10.20 8.28
N PHE A 387 3.78 9.91 7.16
CA PHE A 387 4.18 10.37 5.83
C PHE A 387 3.32 11.53 5.29
N PRO A 388 3.84 12.33 4.34
CA PRO A 388 3.03 13.30 3.59
C PRO A 388 1.87 12.61 2.86
N GLN A 389 0.71 13.29 2.75
CA GLN A 389 -0.54 12.70 2.28
C GLN A 389 -0.42 11.98 0.92
N SER A 390 0.30 12.56 -0.04
CA SER A 390 0.49 11.96 -1.37
C SER A 390 1.18 10.59 -1.30
N LYS A 391 2.25 10.50 -0.51
CA LYS A 391 3.01 9.27 -0.27
C LYS A 391 2.23 8.26 0.58
N ALA A 392 1.53 8.76 1.60
CA ALA A 392 0.73 7.93 2.50
C ALA A 392 -0.41 7.23 1.74
N ASN A 393 -1.09 7.93 0.84
CA ASN A 393 -2.20 7.37 0.05
C ASN A 393 -1.73 6.21 -0.84
N LEU A 394 -0.59 6.36 -1.52
CA LEU A 394 0.00 5.31 -2.36
C LEU A 394 0.43 4.08 -1.55
N ALA A 395 1.05 4.29 -0.38
CA ALA A 395 1.49 3.19 0.48
C ALA A 395 0.33 2.48 1.20
N SER A 396 -0.77 3.19 1.46
CA SER A 396 -1.92 2.69 2.21
C SER A 396 -2.74 1.63 1.48
N VAL A 397 -2.61 1.55 0.14
CA VAL A 397 -3.29 0.53 -0.69
C VAL A 397 -2.99 -0.88 -0.16
N ALA A 398 -1.73 -1.17 0.16
CA ALA A 398 -1.31 -2.49 0.60
C ALA A 398 -1.93 -2.91 1.97
N PRO A 399 -1.82 -2.12 3.06
CA PRO A 399 -2.49 -2.43 4.32
C PRO A 399 -4.00 -2.63 4.19
N PHE A 400 -4.69 -1.82 3.38
CA PHE A 400 -6.13 -1.99 3.15
C PHE A 400 -6.43 -3.32 2.45
N THR A 401 -5.70 -3.63 1.37
CA THR A 401 -5.92 -4.87 0.62
C THR A 401 -5.62 -6.10 1.48
N VAL A 402 -4.52 -6.10 2.25
CA VAL A 402 -4.21 -7.19 3.18
C VAL A 402 -5.30 -7.35 4.26
N ALA A 403 -5.83 -6.24 4.80
CA ALA A 403 -6.92 -6.30 5.77
C ALA A 403 -8.19 -6.93 5.17
N MET A 404 -8.53 -6.56 3.93
CA MET A 404 -9.68 -7.11 3.20
C MET A 404 -9.52 -8.62 3.02
N CYS A 405 -8.40 -9.03 2.44
CA CYS A 405 -8.10 -10.42 2.11
C CYS A 405 -8.02 -11.29 3.36
N SER A 406 -7.35 -10.82 4.43
CA SER A 406 -7.30 -11.50 5.72
C SER A 406 -8.69 -11.74 6.30
N GLY A 407 -9.57 -10.73 6.25
CA GLY A 407 -10.96 -10.89 6.69
C GLY A 407 -11.72 -11.95 5.89
N CYS A 408 -11.61 -11.92 4.56
CA CYS A 408 -12.23 -12.92 3.68
C CYS A 408 -11.71 -14.33 3.94
N GLU A 409 -10.39 -14.52 4.03
CA GLU A 409 -9.75 -15.80 4.32
C GLU A 409 -10.23 -16.38 5.66
N MET A 410 -10.27 -15.56 6.70
CA MET A 410 -10.69 -16.01 8.02
C MET A 410 -12.18 -16.39 8.08
N LEU A 411 -13.04 -15.67 7.36
CA LEU A 411 -14.45 -16.05 7.20
C LEU A 411 -14.59 -17.37 6.45
N LEU A 412 -13.83 -17.58 5.38
CA LEU A 412 -13.81 -18.84 4.64
C LEU A 412 -13.34 -20.01 5.53
N ILE A 413 -12.28 -19.81 6.30
CA ILE A 413 -11.76 -20.82 7.26
C ILE A 413 -12.84 -21.18 8.29
N ILE A 414 -13.56 -20.19 8.83
CA ILE A 414 -14.68 -20.45 9.76
C ILE A 414 -15.79 -21.26 9.08
N LEU A 415 -16.20 -20.89 7.86
CA LEU A 415 -17.26 -21.59 7.14
C LEU A 415 -16.90 -23.06 6.90
N VAL A 416 -15.69 -23.31 6.41
CA VAL A 416 -15.16 -24.67 6.19
C VAL A 416 -15.08 -25.44 7.52
N TYR A 417 -14.59 -24.80 8.58
CA TYR A 417 -14.48 -25.41 9.90
C TYR A 417 -15.85 -25.83 10.46
N LYS A 418 -16.84 -24.93 10.39
CA LYS A 418 -18.21 -25.20 10.85
C LYS A 418 -18.91 -26.26 10.01
N ALA A 419 -18.72 -26.25 8.69
CA ALA A 419 -19.27 -27.26 7.79
C ALA A 419 -18.70 -28.65 8.12
N LYS A 420 -17.38 -28.76 8.32
CA LYS A 420 -16.72 -30.01 8.73
C LYS A 420 -17.22 -30.49 10.09
N LYS A 421 -17.33 -29.60 11.09
CA LYS A 421 -17.82 -29.94 12.43
C LYS A 421 -19.27 -30.44 12.40
N ARG A 422 -20.16 -29.80 11.63
CA ARG A 422 -21.54 -30.27 11.41
C ARG A 422 -21.58 -31.63 10.72
N CYS A 423 -20.76 -31.84 9.69
CA CYS A 423 -20.71 -33.11 8.98
C CYS A 423 -20.26 -34.26 9.89
N ILE A 424 -19.23 -34.06 10.71
CA ILE A 424 -18.76 -35.05 11.70
C ILE A 424 -19.86 -35.36 12.72
N PHE A 425 -20.53 -34.35 13.25
CA PHE A 425 -21.63 -34.53 14.21
C PHE A 425 -22.77 -35.36 13.60
N PHE A 426 -23.16 -35.07 12.36
CA PHE A 426 -24.18 -35.83 11.63
C PHE A 426 -23.78 -37.29 11.40
N LEU A 427 -22.52 -37.55 11.04
CA LEU A 427 -22.00 -38.92 10.87
C LEU A 427 -21.96 -39.71 12.18
N GLN A 428 -21.61 -39.05 13.29
CA GLN A 428 -21.64 -39.66 14.62
C GLN A 428 -23.06 -39.99 15.08
N ASP A 429 -24.02 -39.08 14.84
CA ASP A 429 -25.43 -39.31 15.16
C ASP A 429 -26.02 -40.47 14.33
N LYS A 430 -25.70 -40.52 13.03
CA LYS A 430 -26.11 -41.64 12.16
C LYS A 430 -25.53 -42.97 12.61
N ARG A 431 -24.24 -43.02 13.02
CA ARG A 431 -23.63 -44.25 13.59
C ARG A 431 -24.32 -44.70 14.87
N LYS A 432 -24.62 -43.78 15.80
CA LYS A 432 -25.34 -44.10 17.04
C LYS A 432 -26.74 -44.66 16.76
N ARG A 433 -27.44 -44.11 15.78
CA ARG A 433 -28.77 -44.58 15.38
C ARG A 433 -28.74 -45.97 14.76
N ASN A 434 -27.72 -46.26 13.95
CA ASN A 434 -27.53 -47.57 13.33
C ASN A 434 -27.00 -48.65 14.30
N SER A 435 -26.43 -48.29 15.46
CA SER A 435 -26.01 -49.25 16.49
C SER A 435 -27.10 -49.58 17.51
N LEU A 436 -28.25 -48.91 17.45
CA LEU A 436 -29.42 -49.12 18.31
C LEU A 436 -30.52 -49.94 17.61
N ILE A 437 -30.31 -50.27 16.33
CA ILE A 437 -31.09 -51.18 15.50
C ILE A 437 -30.25 -52.44 15.34
#